data_AF-A0A9D8WXW0-F1
#
_entry.id   AF-A0A9D8WXW0-F1
#
_cell.length_a   1.000
_cell.length_b   1.000
_cell.length_c   1.000
_cell.angle_alpha   90.00
_cell.angle_beta   90.00
_cell.angle_gamma   90.00
#
_symmetry.space_group_name_H-M   'P 1'
#
loop_
_entity.id
_entity.type
_entity.pdbx_description
1 polymer ?
#
loop_
_entity_poly.entity_id
_entity_poly.type
_entity_poly.pdbx_seq_one_letter_code
_entity_poly.pdbx_strand_id
1 'polypeptide(L)' 'MALVTTKEMFKKAYEGGYAIGAFNINNMEIIQAITEAAAEEKSPVILQVSAGARKYAKHAYLMALAKAAVED' A
#
# COMPACT_ATOMS: atom_id res chain seq x y z
N MET A 1 -6.75 8.41 2.64
CA MET A 1 -5.25 8.47 2.71
C MET A 1 -4.68 9.25 1.51
N ALA A 2 -3.38 9.22 1.21
CA ALA A 2 -2.82 9.78 -0.04
C ALA A 2 -1.75 8.85 -0.65
N LEU A 3 -1.80 8.65 -1.98
CA LEU A 3 -0.72 7.97 -2.70
C LEU A 3 0.50 8.90 -2.79
N VAL A 4 1.64 8.43 -2.29
CA VAL A 4 2.90 9.18 -2.29
C VAL A 4 4.04 8.32 -2.83
N THR A 5 5.15 8.96 -3.17
CA THR A 5 6.36 8.22 -3.56
C THR A 5 7.11 7.72 -2.32
N THR A 6 7.74 6.56 -2.41
CA THR A 6 8.48 5.96 -1.30
C THR A 6 9.74 6.73 -0.91
N LYS A 7 10.23 7.65 -1.75
CA LYS A 7 11.43 8.45 -1.47
C LYS A 7 11.28 9.28 -0.19
N GLU A 8 10.18 10.00 -0.04
CA GLU A 8 9.92 10.80 1.15
C GLU A 8 9.56 9.92 2.35
N MET A 9 8.85 8.81 2.11
CA MET A 9 8.51 7.84 3.16
C MET A 9 9.78 7.28 3.82
N PHE A 10 10.73 6.78 3.02
CA PHE A 10 11.99 6.25 3.54
C PHE A 10 12.83 7.31 4.23
N LYS A 11 12.89 8.55 3.70
CA LYS A 11 13.59 9.65 4.37
C LYS A 11 13.08 9.83 5.81
N LYS A 12 11.76 9.93 5.99
CA LYS A 12 11.12 10.05 7.32
C LYS A 12 11.37 8.83 8.20
N ALA A 13 11.36 7.63 7.62
CA ALA A 13 11.62 6.38 8.34
C ALA A 13 13.05 6.30 8.89
N TYR A 14 14.05 6.65 8.07
CA TYR A 14 15.45 6.71 8.50
C TYR A 14 15.69 7.77 9.58
N GLU A 15 15.14 8.99 9.39
CA GLU A 15 15.25 10.08 10.36
C GLU A 15 14.52 9.76 11.69
N GLY A 16 13.38 9.07 11.61
CA GLY A 16 12.56 8.70 12.75
C GLY A 16 12.93 7.37 13.42
N GLY A 17 13.90 6.62 12.88
CA GLY A 17 14.34 5.35 13.45
C GLY A 17 13.30 4.23 13.40
N TYR A 18 12.46 4.19 12.36
CA TYR A 18 11.43 3.16 12.19
C TYR A 18 11.49 2.50 10.80
N ALA A 19 10.76 1.39 10.65
CA ALA A 19 10.62 0.68 9.38
C ALA A 19 9.21 0.84 8.81
N ILE A 20 9.06 0.67 7.50
CA ILE A 20 7.78 0.75 6.81
C ILE A 20 7.39 -0.64 6.33
N GLY A 21 6.19 -1.09 6.69
CA GLY A 21 5.64 -2.36 6.21
C GLY A 21 5.36 -2.32 4.71
N ALA A 22 5.83 -3.34 3.98
CA ALA A 22 5.55 -3.53 2.56
C ALA A 22 4.80 -4.84 2.35
N PHE A 23 3.51 -4.75 2.03
CA PHE A 23 2.61 -5.90 1.94
C PHE A 23 2.20 -6.16 0.50
N ASN A 24 2.25 -7.42 0.09
CA ASN A 24 1.84 -7.81 -1.25
C ASN A 24 0.32 -7.80 -1.37
N ILE A 25 -0.18 -7.22 -2.46
CA ILE A 25 -1.61 -7.19 -2.79
C ILE A 25 -1.90 -7.96 -4.08
N ASN A 26 -3.08 -8.57 -4.14
CA ASN A 26 -3.55 -9.34 -5.30
C ASN A 26 -5.08 -9.35 -5.47
N ASN A 27 -5.86 -8.88 -4.49
CA ASN A 27 -7.31 -8.72 -4.56
C ASN A 27 -7.80 -7.59 -3.64
N MET A 28 -9.12 -7.39 -3.57
CA MET A 28 -9.77 -6.31 -2.84
C MET A 28 -9.66 -6.48 -1.32
N GLU A 29 -9.95 -7.68 -0.83
CA GLU A 29 -10.05 -7.99 0.60
C GLU A 29 -8.70 -7.77 1.30
N ILE A 30 -7.60 -8.11 0.62
CA ILE A 30 -6.25 -7.89 1.16
C ILE A 30 -5.92 -6.39 1.19
N ILE A 31 -6.32 -5.63 0.17
CA ILE A 31 -6.10 -4.18 0.15
C ILE A 31 -6.83 -3.54 1.33
N GLN A 32 -8.13 -3.85 1.51
CA GLN A 32 -8.95 -3.34 2.61
C GLN A 32 -8.32 -3.67 3.97
N ALA A 33 -7.98 -4.93 4.22
CA ALA A 33 -7.39 -5.35 5.49
C ALA A 33 -6.08 -4.60 5.81
N ILE A 34 -5.23 -4.36 4.81
CA ILE A 34 -3.97 -3.64 5.01
C ILE A 34 -4.22 -2.14 5.25
N THR A 35 -5.12 -1.51 4.48
CA THR A 35 -5.38 -0.07 4.59
C THR A 35 -6.14 0.29 5.85
N GLU A 36 -7.11 -0.54 6.27
CA GLU A 36 -7.84 -0.39 7.53
C GLU A 36 -6.90 -0.49 8.72
N ALA A 37 -6.05 -1.53 8.77
CA ALA A 37 -5.05 -1.69 9.83
C ALA A 37 -4.04 -0.54 9.85
N ALA A 38 -3.57 -0.09 8.68
CA ALA A 38 -2.65 1.05 8.60
C ALA A 38 -3.31 2.36 9.07
N ALA A 39 -4.61 2.54 8.82
CA ALA A 39 -5.37 3.69 9.29
C ALA A 39 -5.57 3.67 10.81
N GLU A 40 -5.95 2.52 11.38
CA GLU A 40 -6.11 2.32 12.82
C GLU A 40 -4.80 2.60 13.58
N GLU A 41 -3.68 2.05 13.08
CA GLU A 41 -2.34 2.22 13.67
C GLU A 41 -1.67 3.56 13.30
N LYS A 42 -2.34 4.40 12.50
CA LYS A 42 -1.80 5.67 11.98
C LYS A 42 -0.40 5.51 11.36
N SER A 43 -0.21 4.41 10.65
CA SER A 43 1.09 3.97 10.14
C SER A 43 1.21 4.16 8.63
N PRO A 44 2.37 4.59 8.10
CA PRO A 44 2.63 4.55 6.67
C PRO A 44 2.76 3.09 6.19
N VAL A 45 2.19 2.78 5.03
CA VAL A 45 2.23 1.43 4.45
C VAL A 45 2.58 1.45 2.96
N ILE A 46 3.29 0.43 2.50
CA ILE A 46 3.58 0.19 1.08
C ILE A 46 2.72 -0.98 0.59
N LEU A 47 1.85 -0.71 -0.39
CA LEU A 47 1.16 -1.75 -1.15
C LEU A 47 2.03 -2.13 -2.35
N GLN A 48 2.58 -3.35 -2.33
CA GLN A 48 3.48 -3.84 -3.38
C GLN A 48 2.84 -4.95 -4.22
N VAL A 49 3.25 -5.03 -5.48
CA VAL A 49 2.67 -5.98 -6.44
C VAL A 49 3.79 -6.77 -7.13
N SER A 50 3.72 -8.09 -7.00
CA SER A 50 4.60 -9.01 -7.71
C SER A 50 4.24 -9.15 -9.20
N ALA A 51 5.16 -9.70 -10.01
CA ALA A 51 4.87 -10.01 -11.41
C ALA A 51 3.68 -11.00 -11.55
N GLY A 52 3.58 -11.98 -10.63
CA GLY A 52 2.47 -12.93 -10.61
C GLY A 52 1.13 -12.26 -10.30
N ALA A 53 1.09 -11.37 -9.31
CA ALA A 53 -0.12 -10.60 -8.98
C ALA A 53 -0.56 -9.70 -10.15
N ARG A 54 0.38 -9.05 -10.86
CA ARG A 54 0.06 -8.30 -12.09
C ARG A 54 -0.49 -9.19 -13.19
N LYS A 55 0.00 -10.41 -13.35
CA LYS A 55 -0.51 -11.35 -14.36
C LYS A 55 -1.93 -11.82 -14.02
N TYR A 56 -2.21 -12.05 -12.73
CA TYR A 56 -3.51 -12.52 -12.24
C TYR A 56 -4.57 -11.42 -12.27
N ALA A 57 -4.34 -10.30 -11.57
CA ALA A 57 -5.35 -9.26 -11.36
C ALA A 57 -5.34 -8.16 -12.43
N LYS A 58 -4.31 -8.13 -13.29
CA LYS A 58 -4.02 -7.05 -14.26
C LYS A 58 -3.75 -5.69 -13.58
N HIS A 59 -2.86 -4.91 -14.20
CA HIS A 59 -2.41 -3.65 -13.62
C HIS A 59 -3.55 -2.64 -13.38
N ALA A 60 -4.47 -2.50 -14.32
CA ALA A 60 -5.56 -1.51 -14.24
C ALA A 60 -6.49 -1.74 -13.04
N TYR A 61 -6.86 -2.99 -12.75
CA TYR A 61 -7.72 -3.32 -11.61
C TYR A 61 -7.00 -3.06 -10.28
N LEU A 62 -5.73 -3.47 -10.18
CA LEU A 62 -4.94 -3.20 -8.98
C LEU A 62 -4.79 -1.70 -8.70
N MET A 63 -4.58 -0.89 -9.73
CA MET A 63 -4.54 0.57 -9.58
C MET A 63 -5.90 1.15 -9.20
N ALA A 64 -7.00 0.63 -9.74
CA ALA A 64 -8.34 1.08 -9.39
C ALA A 64 -8.67 0.74 -7.92
N LEU A 65 -8.37 -0.48 -7.47
CA LEU A 65 -8.55 -0.89 -6.08
C LEU A 65 -7.68 -0.07 -5.12
N ALA A 66 -6.41 0.18 -5.47
CA ALA A 66 -5.54 1.02 -4.66
C ALA A 66 -6.05 2.47 -4.54
N LYS A 67 -6.64 3.03 -5.61
CA LYS A 67 -7.27 4.35 -5.55
C LYS A 67 -8.52 4.36 -4.67
N ALA A 68 -9.39 3.35 -4.82
CA ALA A 68 -10.58 3.22 -3.99
C ALA A 68 -10.22 3.18 -2.51
N ALA A 69 -9.21 2.40 -2.13
CA ALA A 69 -8.74 2.32 -0.74
C ALA A 69 -8.04 3.60 -0.21
N VAL A 70 -7.69 4.53 -1.08
CA VAL A 70 -7.18 5.85 -0.69
C VAL A 70 -8.31 6.87 -0.47
N GLU A 71 -9.44 6.69 -1.17
CA GLU A 71 -10.63 7.53 -1.07
C GLU A 71 -11.52 7.17 0.13
N ASP A 72 -11.49 5.91 0.55
CA ASP A 72 -12.08 5.41 1.81
C ASP A 72 -11.33 5.98 3.05
#